data_AF-A0A1G2EFN4-F1
#
_entry.id   AF-A0A1G2EFN4-F1
#
_cell.length_a   1.000
_cell.length_b   1.000
_cell.length_c   1.000
_cell.angle_alpha   90.00
_cell.angle_beta   90.00
_cell.angle_gamma   90.00
#
_symmetry.space_group_name_H-M   'P 1'
#
loop_
_entity.id
_entity.type
_entity.pdbx_description
1 polymer ?
#
loop_
_entity_poly.entity_id
_entity_poly.type
_entity_poly.pdbx_seq_one_letter_code
_entity_poly.pdbx_strand_id
1 'polypeptide(L)'
;MDNVKNATVEKANCHDCQKELIIQGEEIQDGAVMLEYDNQGEKITIFKCENCFKQNQELRNYQPCEVYSRIVGYLRPVQQWNKGKKEEYRERETFKVGKDAC
;
A
#
# COMPACT_ATOMS: atom_id res chain seq x y z
N MET A 1 40.68 15.10 -27.82
CA MET A 1 39.92 13.82 -27.85
C MET A 1 39.50 13.59 -26.42
N ASP A 2 38.54 14.37 -25.97
CA ASP A 2 38.35 14.60 -24.54
C ASP A 2 37.10 13.87 -24.09
N ASN A 3 37.38 12.74 -23.45
CA ASN A 3 36.56 11.97 -22.51
C ASN A 3 35.17 12.53 -22.25
N VAL A 4 34.19 11.92 -22.93
CA VAL A 4 32.78 11.91 -22.55
C VAL A 4 32.71 11.32 -21.14
N LYS A 5 32.63 12.20 -20.13
CA LYS A 5 32.31 11.82 -18.76
C LYS A 5 30.88 11.29 -18.79
N ASN A 6 30.76 9.97 -18.93
CA ASN A 6 29.50 9.25 -18.81
C ASN A 6 28.89 9.60 -17.45
N ALA A 7 27.91 10.49 -17.45
CA ALA A 7 27.06 10.74 -16.31
C ALA A 7 26.39 9.40 -15.96
N THR A 8 26.63 8.90 -14.75
CA THR A 8 25.94 7.74 -14.19
C THR A 8 24.46 8.07 -14.10
N VAL A 9 23.69 7.63 -15.10
CA VAL A 9 22.24 7.78 -15.13
C VAL A 9 21.64 6.69 -14.26
N GLU A 10 21.23 7.04 -13.05
CA GLU A 10 20.45 6.15 -12.19
C GLU A 10 18.96 6.27 -12.55
N LYS A 11 18.33 5.13 -12.86
CA LYS A 11 16.91 5.06 -13.21
C LYS A 11 16.13 4.61 -11.99
N ALA A 12 15.18 5.42 -11.53
CA ALA A 12 14.28 5.09 -10.42
C ALA A 12 12.84 5.07 -10.91
N ASN A 13 11.96 4.31 -10.27
CA ASN A 13 10.54 4.26 -10.66
C ASN A 13 9.68 5.01 -9.64
N CYS A 14 8.70 5.77 -10.14
CA CYS A 14 7.70 6.41 -9.29
C CYS A 14 6.88 5.36 -8.53
N HIS A 15 6.72 5.52 -7.22
CA HIS A 15 5.93 4.61 -6.38
C HIS A 15 4.47 4.43 -6.86
N ASP A 16 3.81 5.54 -7.24
CA ASP A 16 2.37 5.51 -7.53
C ASP A 16 2.05 5.12 -8.99
N CYS A 17 2.79 5.65 -9.98
CA CYS A 17 2.52 5.41 -11.41
C CYS A 17 3.54 4.52 -12.12
N GLN A 18 4.60 4.08 -11.42
CA GLN A 18 5.69 3.27 -11.98
C GLN A 18 6.43 3.90 -13.17
N LYS A 19 6.24 5.20 -13.42
CA LYS A 19 6.96 5.92 -14.47
C LYS A 19 8.46 5.97 -14.13
N GLU A 20 9.30 5.70 -15.11
CA GLU A 20 10.74 5.82 -15.02
C GLU A 20 11.14 7.29 -14.82
N LEU A 21 11.99 7.54 -13.83
CA LEU A 21 12.57 8.82 -13.46
C LEU A 21 14.07 8.73 -13.73
N ILE A 22 14.59 9.72 -14.46
CA ILE A 22 16.00 9.79 -14.83
C ILE A 22 16.68 10.73 -13.84
N ILE A 23 17.55 10.18 -12.98
CA ILE A 23 18.32 10.95 -12.00
C ILE A 23 19.66 11.32 -12.65
N GLN A 24 19.87 12.61 -12.93
CA GLN A 24 21.15 13.15 -13.43
C GLN A 24 21.81 13.95 -12.31
N GLY A 25 22.49 13.27 -11.38
CA GLY A 25 23.16 13.92 -10.24
C GLY A 25 22.16 14.41 -9.18
N GLU A 26 22.24 15.68 -8.79
CA GLU A 26 21.38 16.28 -7.74
C GLU A 26 20.02 16.79 -8.25
N GLU A 27 19.80 16.80 -9.56
CA GLU A 27 18.55 17.28 -10.17
C GLU A 27 17.77 16.12 -10.82
N ILE A 28 16.55 15.89 -10.32
CA ILE A 28 15.63 14.92 -10.92
C ILE A 28 14.84 15.66 -12.01
N GLN A 29 15.16 15.37 -13.28
CA GLN A 29 14.40 15.89 -14.41
C GLN A 29 12.98 15.28 -14.38
N ASP A 30 11.95 16.12 -14.54
CA ASP A 30 10.50 15.82 -14.39
C ASP A 30 9.92 15.81 -12.95
N GLY A 31 10.44 16.68 -12.08
CA GLY A 31 9.71 17.14 -10.89
C GLY A 31 9.43 16.03 -9.86
N ALA A 32 10.29 15.01 -9.80
CA ALA A 32 10.12 13.97 -8.81
C ALA A 32 10.47 14.49 -7.41
N VAL A 33 9.64 14.11 -6.45
CA VAL A 33 9.85 14.39 -5.02
C VAL A 33 10.46 13.15 -4.39
N MET A 34 11.58 13.34 -3.70
CA MET A 34 12.19 12.36 -2.82
C MET A 34 11.56 12.50 -1.43
N LEU A 35 11.05 11.40 -0.89
CA LEU A 35 10.47 11.35 0.45
C LEU A 35 11.29 10.40 1.31
N GLU A 36 11.73 10.88 2.47
CA GLU A 36 12.45 10.08 3.47
C GLU A 36 11.46 9.62 4.54
N TYR A 37 11.45 8.32 4.83
CA TYR A 37 10.64 7.72 5.89
C TYR A 37 11.50 6.87 6.82
N ASP A 38 11.26 6.98 8.12
CA ASP A 38 11.85 6.09 9.12
C ASP A 38 11.01 4.81 9.25
N ASN A 39 11.61 3.66 8.95
CA ASN A 39 11.03 2.34 9.20
C ASN A 39 11.89 1.60 10.23
N GLN A 40 11.49 1.66 11.51
CA GLN A 40 12.17 0.97 12.62
C GLN A 40 13.68 1.32 12.74
N GLY A 41 14.07 2.52 12.33
CA GLY A 41 15.47 3.01 12.38
C GLY A 41 16.20 2.95 11.04
N GLU A 42 15.63 2.32 10.01
CA GLU A 42 16.13 2.39 8.64
C GLU A 42 15.45 3.53 7.87
N LYS A 43 16.24 4.46 7.35
CA LYS A 43 15.77 5.54 6.49
C LYS A 43 15.57 5.02 5.08
N ILE A 44 14.34 5.05 4.60
CA ILE A 44 13.96 4.57 3.27
C ILE A 44 13.64 5.78 2.39
N THR A 45 14.25 5.83 1.22
CA THR A 45 14.05 6.88 0.20
C THR A 45 13.08 6.40 -0.86
N ILE A 46 12.02 7.18 -1.10
CA ILE A 46 10.95 6.83 -2.03
C ILE A 46 10.75 7.97 -3.01
N PHE A 47 10.62 7.63 -4.30
CA PHE A 47 10.45 8.60 -5.37
C PHE A 47 9.00 8.65 -5.86
N LYS A 48 8.46 9.86 -6.00
CA LYS A 48 7.15 10.13 -6.64
C LYS A 48 7.31 11.19 -7.73
N CYS A 49 6.61 11.08 -8.85
CA CYS A 49 6.60 12.15 -9.86
C CYS A 49 5.76 13.37 -9.42
N GLU A 50 6.00 14.53 -10.01
CA GLU A 50 5.33 15.79 -9.63
C GLU A 50 3.81 15.68 -9.68
N ASN A 51 3.29 15.03 -10.72
CA ASN A 51 1.86 14.86 -10.92
C ASN A 51 1.23 13.98 -9.83
N CYS A 52 1.86 12.84 -9.50
CA CYS A 52 1.38 11.97 -8.42
C CYS A 52 1.49 12.64 -7.06
N PHE A 53 2.57 13.40 -6.81
CA PHE A 53 2.73 14.15 -5.57
C PHE A 53 1.68 15.25 -5.40
N LYS A 54 1.36 16.00 -6.46
CA LYS A 54 0.29 17.01 -6.45
C LYS A 54 -1.09 16.39 -6.22
N GLN A 55 -1.33 15.19 -6.74
CA GLN A 55 -2.59 14.48 -6.52
C GLN A 55 -2.70 13.94 -5.10
N ASN A 56 -1.66 13.27 -4.60
CA ASN A 56 -1.60 12.73 -3.24
C ASN A 56 -0.16 12.78 -2.71
N GLN A 57 0.08 13.71 -1.78
CA GLN A 57 1.36 13.84 -1.09
C GLN A 57 1.64 12.64 -0.16
N GLU A 58 0.58 11.95 0.29
CA GLU A 58 0.66 10.78 1.16
C GLU A 58 1.16 9.53 0.43
N LEU A 59 1.97 8.73 1.11
CA LEU A 59 2.41 7.44 0.64
C LEU A 59 1.40 6.35 1.00
N ARG A 60 0.39 6.17 0.14
CA ARG A 60 -0.61 5.11 0.31
C ARG A 60 -0.05 3.76 -0.12
N ASN A 61 -0.49 2.68 0.53
CA ASN A 61 -0.14 1.30 0.18
C ASN A 61 1.34 0.92 0.31
N TYR A 62 2.10 1.65 1.12
CA TYR A 62 3.51 1.35 1.35
C TYR A 62 3.72 0.21 2.34
N GLN A 63 3.15 0.37 3.53
CA GLN A 63 3.21 -0.64 4.57
C GLN A 63 1.80 -1.18 4.84
N PRO A 64 1.60 -2.51 4.83
CA PRO A 64 0.35 -3.08 5.26
C PRO A 64 0.14 -2.76 6.74
N CYS A 65 -0.99 -2.11 7.05
CA CYS A 65 -1.39 -1.86 8.43
C CYS A 65 -2.30 -3.00 8.91
N GLU A 66 -1.98 -3.59 10.06
CA GLU A 66 -2.89 -4.54 10.70
C GLU A 66 -4.03 -3.78 11.36
N VAL A 67 -5.25 -3.95 10.84
CA VAL A 67 -6.45 -3.32 11.37
C VAL A 67 -7.07 -4.22 12.43
N TYR A 68 -7.30 -3.68 13.63
CA TYR A 68 -7.97 -4.36 14.73
C TYR A 68 -9.40 -3.86 14.88
N SER A 69 -10.30 -4.78 15.23
CA SER A 69 -11.68 -4.45 15.63
C SER A 69 -11.98 -5.05 17.00
N ARG A 70 -12.90 -4.43 17.75
CA ARG A 70 -13.35 -4.91 19.06
C ARG A 70 -14.56 -5.83 18.89
N ILE A 71 -14.44 -7.07 19.34
CA ILE A 71 -15.53 -8.05 19.33
C ILE A 71 -15.64 -8.70 20.72
N VAL A 72 -16.86 -8.75 21.27
CA VAL A 72 -17.19 -9.38 22.58
C VAL A 72 -16.22 -9.03 23.72
N GLY A 73 -15.67 -7.82 23.70
CA GLY A 73 -14.81 -7.29 24.76
C GLY A 73 -13.31 -7.24 24.48
N TYR A 74 -12.79 -7.92 23.45
CA TYR A 74 -11.35 -7.92 23.11
C TYR A 74 -11.05 -7.44 21.69
N LEU A 75 -9.81 -7.00 21.45
CA LEU A 75 -9.32 -6.60 20.13
C LEU A 75 -8.85 -7.82 19.34
N ARG A 76 -9.29 -7.94 18.08
CA ARG A 76 -8.88 -9.03 17.17
C ARG A 76 -8.46 -8.46 15.81
N PRO A 77 -7.38 -8.98 15.18
CA PRO A 77 -7.02 -8.59 13.81
C PRO A 77 -8.13 -8.94 12.83
N VAL A 78 -8.51 -7.97 11.99
CA VAL A 78 -9.53 -8.15 10.95
C VAL A 78 -9.07 -9.16 9.88
N GLN A 79 -7.77 -9.21 9.57
CA GLN A 79 -7.23 -10.18 8.62
C GLN A 79 -7.42 -11.63 9.07
N GLN A 80 -7.45 -11.87 10.39
CA GLN A 80 -7.68 -13.18 11.00
C GLN A 80 -9.16 -13.41 11.34
N TRP A 81 -10.05 -12.53 10.88
CA TRP A 81 -11.47 -12.63 11.15
C TRP A 81 -12.08 -13.79 10.36
N ASN A 82 -12.28 -14.90 11.10
CA ASN A 82 -13.43 -15.79 10.97
C ASN A 82 -13.57 -16.62 9.68
N LYS A 83 -12.51 -17.38 9.32
CA LYS A 83 -12.66 -18.54 8.41
C LYS A 83 -13.68 -19.54 8.95
N GLY A 84 -13.60 -19.89 10.24
CA GLY A 84 -14.50 -20.85 10.88
C GLY A 84 -15.97 -20.41 10.92
N LYS A 85 -16.27 -19.14 11.23
CA LYS A 85 -17.67 -18.65 11.22
C LYS A 85 -18.27 -18.58 9.82
N LYS A 86 -17.47 -18.34 8.78
CA LYS A 86 -17.95 -18.43 7.39
C LYS A 86 -18.35 -19.86 7.04
N GLU A 87 -17.60 -20.85 7.50
CA GLU A 87 -17.94 -22.26 7.30
C GLU A 87 -19.15 -22.67 8.15
N GLU A 88 -19.18 -22.31 9.44
CA GLU A 88 -20.36 -22.51 10.30
C GLU A 88 -21.62 -21.89 9.69
N TYR A 89 -21.52 -20.72 9.06
CA TYR A 89 -22.66 -20.09 8.37
C TYR A 89 -23.14 -20.90 7.16
N ARG A 90 -22.23 -21.52 6.40
CA ARG A 90 -22.59 -22.38 5.26
C ARG A 90 -23.29 -23.66 5.71
N GLU A 91 -22.91 -24.19 6.86
CA GLU A 91 -23.51 -25.38 7.46
C GLU A 91 -24.86 -25.11 8.14
N ARG A 92 -25.30 -23.86 8.25
CA ARG A 92 -26.60 -23.54 8.87
C ARG A 92 -27.76 -23.96 7.99
N GLU A 93 -28.64 -24.79 8.53
CA GLU A 93 -29.92 -25.11 7.94
C GLU A 93 -31.04 -24.23 8.54
N THR A 94 -31.90 -23.69 7.68
CA THR A 94 -33.06 -22.90 8.11
C THR A 94 -34.25 -23.82 8.41
N PHE A 95 -34.95 -23.59 9.52
CA PHE A 95 -36.20 -24.27 9.79
C PHE A 95 -37.26 -23.88 8.75
N LYS A 96 -37.91 -24.88 8.15
CA LYS A 96 -39.08 -24.64 7.28
C LYS A 96 -40.30 -24.46 8.17
N VAL A 97 -40.82 -23.24 8.23
CA VAL A 97 -42.12 -22.99 8.85
C VAL A 97 -43.18 -23.68 7.99
N GLY A 98 -43.92 -24.63 8.57
CA GLY A 98 -45.00 -25.32 7.88
C GLY A 98 -46.03 -24.33 7.34
N LYS A 99 -46.58 -24.60 6.16
CA LYS A 99 -47.55 -23.71 5.48
C LYS A 99 -48.92 -23.60 6.20
N ASP A 100 -49.07 -24.24 7.35
CA ASP A 100 -50.36 -24.42 8.03
C ASP A 100 -50.49 -23.60 9.33
N ALA A 101 -49.58 -22.63 9.57
CA ALA A 101 -49.74 -21.66 10.65
C ALA A 101 -50.57 -20.46 10.17
N CYS A 102 -51.88 -20.67 10.06
CA CYS A 102 -52.95 -19.67 9.93
C CYS A 102 -54.14 -20.19 10.74
#